data_AF-A0A7J6VA51-F1
#
_entry.id   AF-A0A7J6VA51-F1
#
_cell.length_a   1.000
_cell.length_b   1.000
_cell.length_c   1.000
_cell.angle_alpha   90.00
_cell.angle_beta   90.00
_cell.angle_gamma   90.00
#
_symmetry.space_group_name_H-M   'P 1'
#
loop_
_entity.id
_entity.type
_entity.pdbx_description
1 polymer ?
#
loop_
_entity_poly.entity_id
_entity_poly.type
_entity_poly.pdbx_seq_one_letter_code
_entity_poly.pdbx_strand_id
1 'polypeptide(L)'
;MVTRLNGLNSLDEVLHISAGPIHRNRSSSSFNFTHMLHGRYKTKEDMWNYRAHQSHVTVADESVYPICDDIMAIDWVTDLDESAIVPKSGSVMRLNFLKLKEGLGESVKGDVLKVIGGIKKHFGSIEQFTFGENFSPARAKGFSIASLAILPGFNELEALDLDEQVAKEQKEKVKGLLDSVIVLDYVIHHNQLVLDENIEVSSPQKVMNF
;
A
#
# COMPACT_ATOMS: atom_id res chain seq x y z
N MET A 1 -4.25 -16.00 -7.81
CA MET A 1 -4.08 -15.19 -6.58
C MET A 1 -4.70 -13.80 -6.70
N VAL A 2 -4.11 -12.88 -7.48
CA VAL A 2 -4.47 -11.43 -7.51
C VAL A 2 -5.97 -11.18 -7.75
N THR A 3 -6.57 -11.78 -8.78
CA THR A 3 -8.00 -11.59 -9.08
C THR A 3 -8.91 -12.00 -7.91
N ARG A 4 -8.58 -13.09 -7.21
CA ARG A 4 -9.36 -13.57 -6.07
C ARG A 4 -9.21 -12.67 -4.85
N LEU A 5 -8.01 -12.13 -4.61
CA LEU A 5 -7.77 -11.13 -3.56
C LEU A 5 -8.56 -9.84 -3.84
N ASN A 6 -8.53 -9.34 -5.08
CA ASN A 6 -9.33 -8.16 -5.48
C ASN A 6 -10.83 -8.41 -5.39
N GLY A 7 -11.28 -9.66 -5.57
CA GLY A 7 -12.67 -10.06 -5.39
C GLY A 7 -13.18 -9.90 -3.95
N LEU A 8 -12.29 -9.82 -2.95
CA LEU A 8 -12.69 -9.60 -1.56
C LEU A 8 -13.15 -8.16 -1.28
N ASN A 9 -13.08 -7.26 -2.27
CA ASN A 9 -13.62 -5.90 -2.16
C ASN A 9 -15.15 -5.87 -2.04
N SER A 10 -15.84 -7.00 -2.24
CA SER A 10 -17.29 -7.12 -2.09
C SER A 10 -17.75 -7.46 -0.67
N LEU A 11 -16.82 -7.68 0.27
CA LEU A 11 -17.15 -7.93 1.67
C LEU A 11 -17.51 -6.64 2.39
N ASP A 12 -18.53 -6.67 3.23
CA ASP A 12 -19.05 -5.50 3.94
C ASP A 12 -18.01 -4.85 4.87
N GLU A 13 -17.06 -5.63 5.39
CA GLU A 13 -15.98 -5.14 6.25
C GLU A 13 -14.90 -4.36 5.49
N VAL A 14 -14.85 -4.48 4.16
CA VAL A 14 -13.77 -3.94 3.31
C VAL A 14 -14.20 -2.61 2.69
N LEU A 15 -13.51 -1.53 3.05
CA LEU A 15 -13.73 -0.22 2.43
C LEU A 15 -13.00 -0.08 1.09
N HIS A 16 -11.83 -0.70 1.00
CA HIS A 16 -11.01 -0.74 -0.20
C HIS A 16 -10.03 -1.90 -0.10
N ILE A 17 -9.84 -2.65 -1.17
CA ILE A 17 -8.73 -3.56 -1.31
C ILE A 17 -8.17 -3.51 -2.73
N SER A 18 -6.84 -3.56 -2.84
CA SER A 18 -6.14 -3.64 -4.11
C SER A 18 -4.92 -4.54 -3.98
N ALA A 19 -4.84 -5.52 -4.86
CA ALA A 19 -3.80 -6.51 -4.96
C ALA A 19 -3.16 -6.42 -6.34
N GLY A 20 -1.84 -6.54 -6.41
CA GLY A 20 -1.13 -6.54 -7.68
C GLY A 20 0.39 -6.69 -7.52
N PRO A 21 1.14 -6.68 -8.64
CA PRO A 21 2.58 -6.72 -8.60
C PRO A 21 3.15 -5.41 -8.02
N ILE A 22 4.25 -5.51 -7.29
CA ILE A 22 5.04 -4.35 -6.87
C ILE A 22 5.69 -3.75 -8.13
N HIS A 23 5.56 -2.44 -8.30
CA HIS A 23 6.17 -1.73 -9.44
C HIS A 23 7.68 -1.63 -9.29
N ARG A 24 8.15 -1.21 -8.10
CA ARG A 24 9.58 -1.09 -7.81
C ARG A 24 9.85 -1.45 -6.36
N ASN A 25 10.77 -2.38 -6.14
CA ASN A 25 11.39 -2.56 -4.83
C ASN A 25 12.69 -1.76 -4.80
N ARG A 26 12.73 -0.72 -3.97
CA ARG A 26 13.87 0.20 -3.86
C ARG A 26 14.83 -0.15 -2.74
N SER A 27 14.56 -1.23 -2.03
CA SER A 27 15.34 -1.65 -0.87
C SER A 27 16.58 -2.40 -1.34
N SER A 28 17.72 -2.13 -0.71
CA SER A 28 18.91 -2.99 -0.80
C SER A 28 18.84 -4.22 0.10
N SER A 29 17.71 -4.41 0.79
CA SER A 29 17.49 -5.48 1.76
C SER A 29 17.21 -6.81 1.07
N SER A 30 17.37 -7.92 1.79
CA SER A 30 17.07 -9.28 1.30
C SER A 30 15.58 -9.55 1.07
N PHE A 31 14.71 -8.54 1.20
CA PHE A 31 13.27 -8.68 1.06
C PHE A 31 12.85 -8.51 -0.40
N ASN A 32 12.65 -9.63 -1.08
CA ASN A 32 12.28 -9.67 -2.51
C ASN A 32 10.76 -9.85 -2.70
N PHE A 33 9.95 -9.03 -2.04
CA PHE A 33 8.50 -9.07 -2.22
C PHE A 33 8.12 -8.72 -3.66
N THR A 34 7.24 -9.53 -4.26
CA THR A 34 6.83 -9.39 -5.67
C THR A 34 5.43 -8.82 -5.83
N HIS A 35 4.58 -8.98 -4.81
CA HIS A 35 3.18 -8.57 -4.82
C HIS A 35 2.83 -7.79 -3.55
N MET A 36 1.82 -6.94 -3.67
CA MET A 36 1.25 -6.17 -2.58
C MET A 36 -0.25 -6.41 -2.48
N LEU A 37 -0.75 -6.39 -1.25
CA LEU A 37 -2.16 -6.26 -0.91
C LEU A 37 -2.31 -5.03 -0.01
N HIS A 38 -3.04 -4.03 -0.46
CA HIS A 38 -3.40 -2.84 0.31
C HIS A 38 -4.89 -2.89 0.63
N GLY A 39 -5.22 -2.93 1.92
CA GLY A 39 -6.60 -2.98 2.41
C GLY A 39 -6.91 -1.82 3.34
N ARG A 40 -8.15 -1.36 3.34
CA ARG A 40 -8.68 -0.36 4.27
C ARG A 40 -9.99 -0.87 4.87
N TYR A 41 -10.11 -0.62 6.17
CA TYR A 41 -11.19 -1.10 7.01
C TYR A 41 -11.60 0.05 7.91
N LYS A 42 -12.88 0.10 8.30
CA LYS A 42 -13.41 1.20 9.11
C LYS A 42 -12.83 1.16 10.53
N THR A 43 -12.68 -0.03 11.10
CA THR A 43 -12.11 -0.22 12.43
C THR A 43 -11.15 -1.42 12.47
N LYS A 44 -10.41 -1.57 13.58
CA LYS A 44 -9.62 -2.80 13.83
C LYS A 44 -10.51 -4.05 13.91
N GLU A 45 -11.72 -3.89 14.45
CA GLU A 45 -12.68 -4.98 14.57
C GLU A 45 -13.15 -5.44 13.19
N ASP A 46 -13.49 -4.51 12.29
CA ASP A 46 -13.84 -4.85 10.90
C ASP A 46 -12.69 -5.57 10.18
N MET A 47 -11.44 -5.12 10.39
CA MET A 47 -10.26 -5.79 9.85
C MET A 47 -10.09 -7.22 10.41
N TRP A 48 -10.39 -7.45 11.69
CA TRP A 48 -10.35 -8.79 12.29
C TRP A 48 -11.48 -9.67 11.79
N ASN A 49 -12.69 -9.12 11.66
CA ASN A 49 -13.85 -9.81 11.09
C ASN A 49 -13.58 -10.22 9.64
N TYR A 50 -13.03 -9.31 8.82
CA TYR A 50 -12.55 -9.61 7.47
C TYR A 50 -11.59 -10.81 7.45
N ARG A 51 -10.61 -10.86 8.37
CA ARG A 51 -9.63 -11.96 8.42
C ARG A 51 -10.26 -13.30 8.77
N ALA A 52 -11.27 -13.28 9.65
CA ALA A 52 -12.04 -14.46 10.04
C ALA A 52 -13.13 -14.83 9.03
N HIS A 53 -13.46 -13.93 8.09
CA HIS A 53 -14.51 -14.15 7.10
C HIS A 53 -14.16 -15.35 6.20
N GLN A 54 -15.12 -16.26 6.02
CA GLN A 54 -14.90 -17.51 5.30
C GLN A 54 -14.37 -17.29 3.88
N SER A 55 -14.88 -16.29 3.15
CA SER A 55 -14.37 -15.92 1.83
C SER A 55 -12.89 -15.54 1.83
N HIS A 56 -12.43 -14.77 2.84
CA HIS A 56 -11.01 -14.43 2.97
C HIS A 56 -10.18 -15.69 3.27
N VAL A 57 -10.63 -16.52 4.22
CA VAL A 57 -9.95 -17.77 4.59
C VAL A 57 -9.80 -18.69 3.38
N THR A 58 -10.87 -18.92 2.63
CA THR A 58 -10.85 -19.72 1.41
C THR A 58 -9.89 -19.15 0.35
N VAL A 59 -9.87 -17.83 0.14
CA VAL A 59 -8.92 -17.21 -0.80
C VAL A 59 -7.47 -17.36 -0.32
N ALA A 60 -7.22 -17.21 0.99
CA ALA A 60 -5.89 -17.40 1.56
C ALA A 60 -5.40 -18.85 1.36
N ASP A 61 -6.22 -19.82 1.76
CA ASP A 61 -5.91 -21.27 1.71
C ASP A 61 -5.73 -21.78 0.28
N GLU A 62 -6.59 -21.37 -0.64
CA GLU A 62 -6.56 -21.91 -2.00
C GLU A 62 -5.65 -21.14 -2.95
N SER A 63 -5.33 -19.87 -2.65
CA SER A 63 -4.71 -18.97 -3.64
C SER A 63 -3.50 -18.19 -3.15
N VAL A 64 -3.28 -18.07 -1.84
CA VAL A 64 -2.13 -17.33 -1.29
C VAL A 64 -1.10 -18.32 -0.75
N TYR A 65 -1.46 -19.13 0.25
CA TYR A 65 -0.52 -20.06 0.87
C TYR A 65 0.12 -21.09 -0.09
N PRO A 66 -0.57 -21.58 -1.14
CA PRO A 66 0.06 -22.50 -2.10
C PRO A 66 1.05 -21.83 -3.07
N ILE A 67 1.05 -20.49 -3.16
CA ILE A 67 1.79 -19.73 -4.18
C ILE A 67 2.89 -18.87 -3.55
N CYS A 68 2.64 -18.30 -2.37
CA CYS A 68 3.55 -17.36 -1.73
C CYS A 68 4.55 -18.09 -0.83
N ASP A 69 5.85 -17.96 -1.16
CA ASP A 69 6.95 -18.44 -0.31
C ASP A 69 7.04 -17.70 1.03
N ASP A 70 6.64 -16.43 1.03
CA ASP A 70 6.73 -15.57 2.20
C ASP A 70 5.62 -14.52 2.23
N ILE A 71 5.16 -14.19 3.43
CA ILE A 71 4.08 -13.24 3.67
C ILE A 71 4.49 -12.30 4.81
N MET A 72 4.29 -11.01 4.58
CA MET A 72 4.50 -9.98 5.57
C MET A 72 3.26 -9.07 5.62
N ALA A 73 2.86 -8.68 6.82
CA ALA A 73 1.76 -7.76 7.02
C ALA A 73 2.11 -6.73 8.10
N ILE A 74 1.77 -5.48 7.82
CA ILE A 74 1.86 -4.37 8.77
C ILE A 74 0.52 -3.65 8.73
N ASP A 75 -0.06 -3.45 9.90
CA ASP A 75 -1.37 -2.80 10.05
C ASP A 75 -1.23 -1.65 11.04
N TRP A 76 -1.75 -0.48 10.69
CA TRP A 76 -1.73 0.70 11.55
C TRP A 76 -3.06 1.44 11.47
N VAL A 77 -3.34 2.26 12.48
CA VAL A 77 -4.52 3.12 12.51
C VAL A 77 -4.14 4.45 11.90
N THR A 78 -5.05 5.02 11.11
CA THR A 78 -4.92 6.36 10.54
C THR A 78 -6.28 7.00 10.47
N ASP A 79 -6.30 8.31 10.65
CA ASP A 79 -7.48 9.12 10.37
C ASP A 79 -7.45 9.53 8.90
N LEU A 80 -8.49 9.16 8.15
CA LEU A 80 -8.64 9.50 6.75
C LEU A 80 -10.01 10.11 6.51
N ASP A 81 -10.05 11.16 5.71
CA ASP A 81 -11.31 11.73 5.23
C ASP A 81 -12.07 10.70 4.38
N GLU A 82 -13.40 10.70 4.47
CA GLU A 82 -14.24 9.74 3.74
C GLU A 82 -14.00 9.76 2.23
N SER A 83 -13.76 10.96 1.67
CA SER A 83 -13.45 11.16 0.25
C SER A 83 -12.09 10.59 -0.16
N ALA A 84 -11.20 10.31 0.80
CA ALA A 84 -9.86 9.79 0.57
C ALA A 84 -9.75 8.28 0.85
N ILE A 85 -10.85 7.60 1.19
CA ILE A 85 -10.88 6.16 1.51
C ILE A 85 -10.49 5.30 0.31
N VAL A 86 -10.98 5.61 -0.89
CA VAL A 86 -10.65 4.87 -2.11
C VAL A 86 -9.69 5.73 -2.95
N PRO A 87 -8.40 5.36 -3.05
CA PRO A 87 -7.45 6.09 -3.90
C PRO A 87 -7.88 6.05 -5.37
N LYS A 88 -7.44 6.99 -6.21
CA LYS A 88 -7.80 6.97 -7.64
C LYS A 88 -7.09 5.81 -8.36
N SER A 89 -7.75 5.24 -9.38
CA SER A 89 -7.09 4.27 -10.26
C SER A 89 -5.92 4.94 -11.00
N GLY A 90 -4.78 4.25 -11.08
CA GLY A 90 -3.56 4.79 -11.69
C GLY A 90 -2.69 5.61 -10.74
N SER A 91 -3.18 5.96 -9.54
CA SER A 91 -2.33 6.56 -8.50
C SER A 91 -1.20 5.62 -8.12
N VAL A 92 -0.06 6.21 -7.75
CA VAL A 92 1.11 5.47 -7.29
C VAL A 92 1.25 5.64 -5.78
N MET A 93 1.49 4.53 -5.10
CA MET A 93 1.72 4.47 -3.66
C MET A 93 3.17 4.13 -3.38
N ARG A 94 3.83 4.94 -2.55
CA ARG A 94 5.14 4.62 -1.96
C ARG A 94 4.97 4.21 -0.50
N LEU A 95 5.42 3.00 -0.17
CA LEU A 95 5.38 2.47 1.18
C LEU A 95 6.78 2.42 1.76
N ASN A 96 6.90 2.77 3.03
CA ASN A 96 8.10 2.58 3.82
C ASN A 96 7.76 1.73 5.03
N PHE A 97 8.53 0.65 5.25
CA PHE A 97 8.47 -0.14 6.47
C PHE A 97 9.79 0.00 7.20
N LEU A 98 9.72 0.34 8.49
CA LEU A 98 10.89 0.61 9.30
C LEU A 98 10.99 -0.42 10.43
N LYS A 99 12.16 -1.05 10.51
CA LYS A 99 12.55 -1.90 11.62
C LYS A 99 13.52 -1.11 12.50
N LEU A 100 13.14 -0.90 13.75
CA LEU A 100 14.00 -0.25 14.75
C LEU A 100 15.08 -1.24 15.22
N LYS A 101 16.24 -0.73 15.65
CA LYS A 101 17.23 -1.55 16.35
C LYS A 101 16.66 -2.09 17.66
N GLU A 102 17.12 -3.28 18.06
CA GLU A 102 16.72 -3.89 19.32
C GLU A 102 17.24 -3.08 20.52
N GLY A 103 16.54 -3.19 21.66
CA GLY A 103 16.90 -2.49 22.89
C GLY A 103 16.59 -0.99 22.89
N LEU A 104 16.01 -0.46 21.82
CA LEU A 104 15.49 0.91 21.78
C LEU A 104 14.16 0.96 22.55
N GLY A 105 14.06 1.84 23.54
CA GLY A 105 12.83 2.03 24.32
C GLY A 105 11.69 2.67 23.51
N GLU A 106 10.47 2.62 24.05
CA GLU A 106 9.25 3.17 23.41
C GLU A 106 9.36 4.66 23.02
N SER A 107 10.15 5.45 23.75
CA SER A 107 10.38 6.87 23.43
C SER A 107 10.98 7.06 22.03
N VAL A 108 11.85 6.14 21.59
CA VAL A 108 12.52 6.20 20.29
C VAL A 108 11.52 5.99 19.15
N LYS A 109 10.56 5.08 19.33
CA LYS A 109 9.48 4.85 18.35
C LYS A 109 8.66 6.11 18.15
N GLY A 110 8.31 6.80 19.24
CA GLY A 110 7.60 8.08 19.19
C GLY A 110 8.37 9.17 18.44
N ASP A 111 9.69 9.24 18.60
CA ASP A 111 10.51 10.22 17.87
C ASP A 111 10.60 9.91 16.37
N VAL A 112 10.71 8.64 16.00
CA VAL A 112 10.67 8.23 14.58
C VAL A 112 9.32 8.59 13.96
N LEU A 113 8.20 8.35 14.65
CA LEU A 113 6.87 8.74 14.18
C LEU A 113 6.73 10.26 14.01
N LYS A 114 7.28 11.07 14.93
CA LYS A 114 7.30 12.54 14.79
C LYS A 114 8.07 12.99 13.56
N VAL A 115 9.23 12.39 13.30
CA VAL A 115 10.03 12.70 12.10
C VAL A 115 9.25 12.38 10.83
N ILE A 116 8.62 11.21 10.77
CA ILE A 116 7.79 10.79 9.62
C ILE A 116 6.60 11.74 9.43
N GLY A 117 5.90 12.12 10.50
CA GLY A 117 4.78 13.06 10.43
C GLY A 117 5.16 14.44 9.92
N GLY A 118 6.44 14.84 10.04
CA GLY A 118 6.97 16.06 9.44
C GLY A 118 7.09 16.01 7.91
N ILE A 119 7.21 14.82 7.31
CA ILE A 119 7.50 14.63 5.88
C ILE A 119 6.43 15.26 5.00
N LYS A 120 5.13 15.04 5.29
CA LYS A 120 4.02 15.53 4.44
C LYS A 120 4.13 17.04 4.13
N LYS A 121 4.62 17.84 5.07
CA LYS A 121 4.71 19.31 4.94
C LYS A 121 5.68 19.76 3.84
N HIS A 122 6.55 18.86 3.39
CA HIS A 122 7.61 19.18 2.44
C HIS A 122 7.27 18.79 1.01
N PHE A 123 6.24 17.97 0.79
CA PHE A 123 5.92 17.45 -0.54
C PHE A 123 4.48 17.81 -0.93
N GLY A 124 4.33 18.87 -1.71
CA GLY A 124 3.01 19.35 -2.16
C GLY A 124 2.29 18.41 -3.12
N SER A 125 2.99 17.45 -3.73
CA SER A 125 2.44 16.47 -4.66
C SER A 125 1.79 15.25 -3.99
N ILE A 126 1.96 15.08 -2.67
CA ILE A 126 1.36 13.95 -1.95
C ILE A 126 -0.12 14.23 -1.70
N GLU A 127 -1.00 13.49 -2.38
CA GLU A 127 -2.46 13.57 -2.19
C GLU A 127 -2.86 13.01 -0.82
N GLN A 128 -2.23 11.91 -0.40
CA GLN A 128 -2.51 11.27 0.89
C GLN A 128 -1.22 10.77 1.52
N PHE A 129 -1.05 11.06 2.81
CA PHE A 129 0.07 10.57 3.60
C PHE A 129 -0.45 10.02 4.91
N THR A 130 -0.19 8.74 5.18
CA THR A 130 -0.50 8.12 6.46
C THR A 130 0.71 7.39 6.98
N PHE A 131 0.77 7.22 8.30
CA PHE A 131 1.83 6.52 8.97
C PHE A 131 1.34 6.07 10.34
N GLY A 132 2.01 5.09 10.92
CA GLY A 132 1.64 4.64 12.25
C GLY A 132 2.46 3.48 12.76
N GLU A 133 2.20 3.14 14.01
CA GLU A 133 2.73 1.96 14.66
C GLU A 133 1.98 0.72 14.21
N ASN A 134 2.75 -0.33 13.94
CA ASN A 134 2.22 -1.64 13.59
C ASN A 134 1.57 -2.32 14.81
N PHE A 135 0.32 -2.75 14.67
CA PHE A 135 -0.37 -3.55 15.68
C PHE A 135 -0.49 -5.05 15.33
N SER A 136 0.20 -5.51 14.28
CA SER A 136 0.30 -6.93 13.89
C SER A 136 1.74 -7.45 13.92
N PRO A 137 2.43 -7.45 15.07
CA PRO A 137 3.85 -7.76 15.15
C PRO A 137 4.21 -9.18 14.70
N ALA A 138 3.31 -10.15 14.93
CA ALA A 138 3.53 -11.56 14.60
C ALA A 138 3.77 -11.84 13.10
N ARG A 139 3.31 -10.96 12.21
CA ARG A 139 3.45 -11.10 10.74
C ARG A 139 4.36 -10.05 10.12
N ALA A 140 5.01 -9.23 10.94
CA ALA A 140 5.72 -8.04 10.47
C ALA A 140 7.24 -8.21 10.42
N LYS A 141 7.79 -9.38 10.74
CA LYS A 141 9.24 -9.67 10.63
C LYS A 141 10.12 -8.64 11.35
N GLY A 142 9.64 -8.15 12.49
CA GLY A 142 10.32 -7.13 13.30
C GLY A 142 10.08 -5.67 12.88
N PHE A 143 9.43 -5.43 11.73
CA PHE A 143 9.06 -4.07 11.33
C PHE A 143 7.91 -3.56 12.21
N SER A 144 8.07 -2.34 12.73
CA SER A 144 7.21 -1.79 13.77
C SER A 144 6.57 -0.46 13.40
N ILE A 145 7.06 0.22 12.35
CA ILE A 145 6.50 1.48 11.86
C ILE A 145 6.31 1.38 10.35
N ALA A 146 5.21 1.92 9.85
CA ALA A 146 4.95 2.08 8.43
C ALA A 146 4.56 3.51 8.07
N SER A 147 4.82 3.89 6.82
CA SER A 147 4.21 5.04 6.18
C SER A 147 3.83 4.72 4.74
N LEU A 148 2.76 5.36 4.26
CA LEU A 148 2.32 5.30 2.88
C LEU A 148 2.10 6.73 2.35
N ALA A 149 2.59 7.00 1.14
CA ALA A 149 2.33 8.21 0.39
C ALA A 149 1.62 7.85 -0.91
N ILE A 150 0.48 8.46 -1.20
CA ILE A 150 -0.22 8.33 -2.49
C ILE A 150 0.02 9.58 -3.32
N LEU A 151 0.39 9.35 -4.57
CA LEU A 151 0.68 10.37 -5.57
C LEU A 151 -0.22 10.18 -6.80
N PRO A 152 -0.49 11.26 -7.57
CA PRO A 152 -1.30 11.17 -8.78
C PRO A 152 -0.72 10.22 -9.83
N GLY A 153 0.61 10.14 -9.94
CA GLY A 153 1.28 9.31 -10.92
C GLY A 153 2.79 9.17 -10.71
N PHE A 154 3.45 8.56 -11.70
CA PHE A 154 4.89 8.30 -11.68
C PHE A 154 5.74 9.58 -11.77
N ASN A 155 5.26 10.61 -12.45
CA ASN A 155 6.01 11.87 -12.57
C ASN A 155 6.22 12.50 -11.19
N GLU A 156 5.16 12.52 -10.37
CA GLU A 156 5.22 13.02 -9.01
C GLU A 156 6.04 12.10 -8.10
N LEU A 157 5.96 10.78 -8.31
CA LEU A 157 6.78 9.80 -7.58
C LEU A 157 8.28 10.02 -7.82
N GLU A 158 8.69 10.22 -9.07
CA GLU A 158 10.09 10.49 -9.40
C GLU A 158 10.50 11.89 -8.90
N ALA A 159 9.60 12.88 -8.89
CA ALA A 159 9.85 14.18 -8.28
C ALA A 159 10.08 14.09 -6.76
N LEU A 160 9.44 13.15 -6.04
CA LEU A 160 9.74 12.90 -4.62
C LEU A 160 11.19 12.47 -4.38
N ASP A 161 11.81 11.77 -5.34
CA ASP A 161 13.20 11.34 -5.24
C ASP A 161 14.18 12.49 -5.54
N LEU A 162 13.75 13.44 -6.38
CA LEU A 162 14.57 14.58 -6.83
C LEU A 162 14.62 15.75 -5.81
N ASP A 163 13.67 15.83 -4.88
CA ASP A 163 13.76 16.74 -3.72
C ASP A 163 14.69 16.17 -2.63
N GLU A 164 15.93 15.91 -3.06
CA GLU A 164 16.93 15.11 -2.34
C GLU A 164 17.26 15.65 -0.96
N GLN A 165 17.21 16.98 -0.76
CA GLN A 165 17.76 17.58 0.44
C GLN A 165 16.90 17.32 1.66
N VAL A 166 15.58 17.56 1.57
CA VAL A 166 14.68 17.38 2.71
C VAL A 166 14.41 15.91 2.98
N ALA A 167 14.25 15.09 1.93
CA ALA A 167 14.10 13.65 2.08
C ALA A 167 15.32 13.02 2.77
N LYS A 168 16.54 13.45 2.41
CA LYS A 168 17.78 12.97 3.01
C LYS A 168 17.95 13.46 4.45
N GLU A 169 17.65 14.72 4.75
CA GLU A 169 17.73 15.27 6.10
C GLU A 169 16.80 14.55 7.08
N GLN A 170 15.55 14.25 6.69
CA GLN A 170 14.63 13.51 7.56
C GLN A 170 15.06 12.04 7.71
N LYS A 171 15.57 11.41 6.65
CA LYS A 171 16.12 10.04 6.70
C LYS A 171 17.33 9.97 7.65
N GLU A 172 18.26 10.92 7.58
CA GLU A 172 19.46 10.94 8.42
C GLU A 172 19.14 11.09 9.92
N LYS A 173 18.07 11.82 10.29
CA LYS A 173 17.63 11.95 11.69
C LYS A 173 17.30 10.62 12.35
N VAL A 174 16.77 9.66 11.59
CA VAL A 174 16.33 8.36 12.12
C VAL A 174 17.25 7.21 11.74
N LYS A 175 18.15 7.38 10.78
CA LYS A 175 19.05 6.32 10.27
C LYS A 175 19.82 5.59 11.36
N GLY A 176 20.30 6.32 12.39
CA GLY A 176 21.01 5.73 13.53
C GLY A 176 20.16 4.77 14.38
N LEU A 177 18.83 4.88 14.29
CA LEU A 177 17.83 4.15 15.08
C LEU A 177 17.26 2.94 14.32
N LEU A 178 17.51 2.86 13.01
CA LEU A 178 16.93 1.84 12.14
C LEU A 178 17.91 0.68 11.94
N ASP A 179 17.39 -0.53 12.06
CA ASP A 179 18.08 -1.77 11.68
C ASP A 179 17.89 -2.06 10.18
N SER A 180 16.65 -1.90 9.70
CA SER A 180 16.31 -2.16 8.30
C SER A 180 15.18 -1.24 7.82
N VAL A 181 15.19 -0.96 6.52
CA VAL A 181 14.16 -0.20 5.81
C VAL A 181 13.76 -0.97 4.56
N ILE A 182 12.45 -1.08 4.34
CA ILE A 182 11.88 -1.54 3.07
C ILE A 182 11.17 -0.35 2.43
N VAL A 183 11.42 -0.12 1.14
CA VAL A 183 10.75 0.89 0.33
C VAL A 183 10.18 0.22 -0.92
N LEU A 184 8.86 0.31 -1.08
CA LEU A 184 8.13 -0.30 -2.20
C LEU A 184 7.29 0.76 -2.91
N ASP A 185 7.27 0.71 -4.23
CA ASP A 185 6.30 1.43 -5.04
C ASP A 185 5.27 0.47 -5.61
N TYR A 186 3.99 0.85 -5.56
CA TYR A 186 2.86 0.07 -6.01
C TYR A 186 1.88 0.95 -6.80
N VAL A 187 1.32 0.42 -7.87
CA VAL A 187 0.29 1.12 -8.65
C VAL A 187 -1.08 0.60 -8.25
N ILE A 188 -1.98 1.52 -7.93
CA ILE A 188 -3.34 1.17 -7.55
C ILE A 188 -4.15 0.96 -8.82
N HIS A 189 -4.66 -0.26 -8.98
CA HIS A 189 -5.57 -0.60 -10.06
C HIS A 189 -6.91 -0.97 -9.44
N HIS A 190 -7.97 -0.29 -9.88
CA HIS A 190 -9.33 -0.77 -9.66
C HIS A 190 -9.72 -1.66 -10.82
N ASN A 191 -10.30 -2.83 -10.53
CA ASN A 191 -10.95 -3.62 -11.55
C ASN A 191 -12.12 -2.79 -12.11
N GLN A 192 -11.98 -2.23 -13.31
CA GLN A 192 -13.15 -2.06 -14.15
C GLN A 192 -13.65 -3.47 -14.44
N LEU A 193 -14.80 -3.83 -13.90
CA LEU A 193 -15.63 -4.81 -14.60
C LEU A 193 -15.81 -4.23 -15.99
N VAL A 194 -15.12 -4.81 -16.97
CA VAL A 194 -15.44 -4.57 -18.37
C VAL A 194 -16.84 -5.15 -18.54
N LEU A 195 -17.86 -4.28 -18.45
CA LEU A 195 -19.15 -4.58 -19.04
C LEU A 195 -18.93 -4.48 -20.56
N ASP A 196 -18.38 -5.54 -21.15
CA ASP A 196 -18.46 -5.79 -22.59
C ASP A 196 -19.91 -6.24 -22.90
N GLU A 197 -20.87 -5.34 -22.68
CA GLU A 197 -22.12 -5.39 -23.42
C GLU A 197 -21.93 -4.48 -24.64
N ASN A 198 -21.45 -5.07 -25.74
CA ASN A 198 -21.85 -4.77 -27.12
C ASN A 198 -21.04 -5.64 -28.09
N ILE A 199 -21.33 -6.95 -28.11
CA ILE A 199 -21.17 -7.74 -29.33
C ILE A 199 -22.55 -7.80 -29.98
N GLU A 200 -22.83 -6.84 -30.86
CA GLU A 200 -23.76 -7.09 -31.97
C GLU A 200 -23.00 -6.94 -33.28
N VAL A 201 -22.77 -8.10 -33.90
CA VAL A 201 -22.34 -8.25 -35.28
C VAL A 201 -23.54 -7.91 -36.17
N SER A 202 -23.50 -6.78 -36.88
CA SER A 202 -23.94 -6.71 -38.29
C SER A 202 -23.58 -5.36 -38.92
N SER A 203 -22.63 -5.40 -39.86
CA SER A 203 -22.45 -4.42 -40.95
C SER A 203 -23.69 -4.41 -41.89
N PRO A 204 -23.93 -3.45 -42.83
CA PRO A 204 -22.89 -2.73 -43.60
C PRO A 204 -23.12 -1.26 -44.03
N GLN A 205 -21.99 -0.62 -44.38
CA GLN A 205 -21.81 0.42 -45.42
C GLN A 205 -22.44 1.82 -45.24
N LYS A 206 -21.64 2.90 -45.17
CA LYS A 206 -21.17 3.73 -46.32
C LYS A 206 -20.57 5.10 -45.91
N VAL A 207 -19.48 5.46 -46.62
CA VAL A 207 -19.00 6.80 -47.04
C VAL A 207 -18.24 7.68 -46.03
N MET A 208 -16.92 7.75 -46.25
CA MET A 208 -16.07 8.90 -45.89
C MET A 208 -16.41 10.11 -46.78
N ASN A 209 -16.35 11.31 -46.21
CA ASN A 209 -16.14 12.55 -46.96
C ASN A 209 -14.95 13.32 -46.33
N PHE A 210 -14.16 13.92 -47.22
CA PHE A 210 -12.80 14.46 -47.12
C PHE A 210 -12.32 15.04 -45.77
#